data_AF-A0AAN4YI55-F1
#
_entry.id   AF-A0AAN4YI55-F1
#
_cell.length_a   1.000
_cell.length_b   1.000
_cell.length_c   1.000
_cell.angle_alpha   90.00
_cell.angle_beta   90.00
_cell.angle_gamma   90.00
#
_symmetry.space_group_name_H-M   'P 1'
#
loop_
_entity.id
_entity.type
_entity.pdbx_description
1 polymer ?
#
loop_
_entity_poly.entity_id
_entity_poly.type
_entity_poly.pdbx_seq_one_letter_code
_entity_poly.pdbx_strand_id
1 'polypeptide(L)'
;MLGIKILPVLLFGAIAQSKYIVPGGRWHDTDGNLVSAHAGSITFDEGTGRFWWFGEYKIEGQEEGGGVSVYSSEDLATWESHGLALGRVINALSRDVMWY
;
A
#
# COMPACT_ATOMS: atom_id res chain seq x y z
N MET A 1 38.80 -32.02 -35.03
CA MET A 1 37.94 -32.11 -33.82
C MET A 1 37.95 -30.74 -33.15
N LEU A 2 37.02 -29.85 -33.54
CA LEU A 2 36.86 -28.53 -32.93
C LEU A 2 35.87 -28.66 -31.77
N GLY A 3 36.36 -28.60 -30.53
CA GLY A 3 35.51 -28.58 -29.34
C GLY A 3 34.82 -27.22 -29.20
N ILE A 4 33.50 -27.20 -29.39
CA ILE A 4 32.65 -26.02 -29.17
C ILE A 4 32.70 -25.67 -27.67
N LYS A 5 33.45 -24.61 -27.34
CA LYS A 5 33.39 -23.92 -26.05
C LYS A 5 32.40 -22.77 -26.12
N ILE A 6 31.09 -23.01 -26.08
CA ILE A 6 30.11 -21.95 -25.80
C ILE A 6 29.00 -22.54 -24.95
N LEU A 7 29.18 -22.47 -23.63
CA LEU A 7 28.08 -22.58 -22.68
C LEU A 7 27.23 -21.31 -22.87
N PRO A 8 25.93 -21.38 -23.23
CA PRO A 8 25.16 -20.17 -23.36
C PRO A 8 24.96 -19.61 -21.96
N VAL A 9 25.50 -18.42 -21.74
CA VAL A 9 25.13 -17.54 -20.64
C VAL A 9 23.62 -17.34 -20.77
N LEU A 10 22.86 -18.08 -19.97
CA LEU A 10 21.41 -17.89 -19.84
C LEU A 10 21.21 -16.53 -19.20
N LEU A 11 20.87 -15.59 -20.07
CA LEU A 11 20.46 -14.23 -19.84
C LEU A 11 19.31 -14.20 -18.82
N PHE A 12 19.62 -13.99 -17.53
CA PHE A 12 18.62 -13.54 -16.55
C PHE A 12 18.30 -12.08 -16.85
N GLY A 13 17.48 -11.84 -17.86
CA GLY A 13 16.85 -10.55 -18.08
C GLY A 13 15.73 -10.37 -17.06
N ALA A 14 15.91 -9.45 -16.11
CA ALA A 14 14.80 -9.02 -15.27
C ALA A 14 13.73 -8.38 -16.18
N ILE A 15 12.58 -9.03 -16.27
CA ILE A 15 11.44 -8.48 -17.02
C ILE A 15 10.87 -7.37 -16.14
N ALA A 16 11.13 -6.12 -16.51
CA ALA A 16 10.44 -4.99 -15.88
C ALA A 16 8.96 -5.06 -16.26
N GLN A 17 8.11 -5.43 -15.30
CA GLN A 17 6.66 -5.40 -15.48
C GLN A 17 6.15 -4.01 -15.15
N SER A 18 5.51 -3.37 -16.12
CA SER A 18 4.79 -2.12 -15.89
C SER A 18 3.67 -2.33 -14.89
N LYS A 19 3.59 -1.48 -13.87
CA LYS A 19 2.47 -1.43 -12.94
C LYS A 19 1.63 -0.21 -13.24
N TYR A 20 0.31 -0.40 -13.22
CA TYR A 20 -0.63 0.62 -13.63
C TYR A 20 -1.61 0.91 -12.51
N ILE A 21 -1.90 2.19 -12.32
CA ILE A 21 -3.04 2.63 -11.54
C ILE A 21 -4.28 2.50 -12.42
N VAL A 22 -5.28 1.77 -11.92
CA VAL A 22 -6.62 1.70 -12.54
C VAL A 22 -7.59 2.46 -11.63
N PRO A 23 -7.95 3.72 -11.96
CA PRO A 23 -8.89 4.50 -11.16
C PRO A 23 -10.23 3.79 -11.03
N GLY A 24 -10.77 3.72 -9.81
CA GLY A 24 -12.01 3.01 -9.50
C GLY A 24 -11.90 1.47 -9.47
N GLY A 25 -10.75 0.91 -9.87
CA GLY A 25 -10.46 -0.51 -9.70
C GLY A 25 -10.22 -0.87 -8.22
N ARG A 26 -10.45 -2.13 -7.86
CA ARG A 26 -10.06 -2.65 -6.54
C ARG A 26 -8.56 -2.84 -6.49
N TRP A 27 -7.91 -2.18 -5.53
CA TRP A 27 -6.47 -2.32 -5.30
C TRP A 27 -6.25 -3.29 -4.15
N HIS A 28 -5.30 -4.20 -4.33
CA HIS A 28 -4.90 -5.14 -3.30
C HIS A 28 -3.47 -4.83 -2.87
N ASP A 29 -3.21 -4.96 -1.57
CA ASP A 29 -1.86 -4.87 -1.03
C ASP A 29 -1.04 -6.12 -1.35
N THR A 30 0.23 -6.13 -0.92
CA THR A 30 1.16 -7.25 -1.14
C THR A 30 0.72 -8.57 -0.52
N ASP A 31 -0.16 -8.53 0.48
CA ASP A 31 -0.73 -9.71 1.13
C ASP A 31 -2.06 -10.15 0.48
N GLY A 32 -2.51 -9.42 -0.54
CA GLY A 32 -3.74 -9.69 -1.27
C GLY A 32 -5.01 -9.17 -0.57
N ASN A 33 -4.89 -8.34 0.46
CA ASN A 33 -6.04 -7.69 1.09
C ASN A 33 -6.44 -6.44 0.32
N LEU A 34 -7.70 -6.05 0.40
CA LEU A 34 -8.14 -4.77 -0.16
C LEU A 34 -7.46 -3.60 0.55
N VAL A 35 -6.89 -2.68 -0.22
CA VAL A 35 -6.36 -1.43 0.31
C VAL A 35 -7.53 -0.58 0.81
N SER A 36 -7.47 -0.13 2.06
CA SER A 36 -8.49 0.73 2.67
C SER A 36 -7.83 1.93 3.36
N ALA A 37 -7.49 2.96 2.56
CA ALA A 37 -6.95 4.23 3.04
C ALA A 37 -7.75 5.39 2.43
N HIS A 38 -8.94 5.65 2.96
CA HIS A 38 -9.88 6.64 2.41
C HIS A 38 -9.54 8.07 2.83
N ALA A 39 -9.86 9.04 1.97
CA ALA A 39 -9.72 10.48 2.24
C ALA A 39 -8.37 10.89 2.86
N GLY A 40 -7.31 10.17 2.45
CA GLY A 40 -5.99 10.25 3.04
C GLY A 40 -5.03 11.18 2.32
N SER A 41 -3.75 11.05 2.65
CA SER A 41 -2.65 11.70 1.94
C SER A 41 -1.49 10.74 1.72
N ILE A 42 -0.72 11.01 0.66
CA ILE A 42 0.52 10.31 0.35
C ILE A 42 1.67 11.30 0.56
N THR A 43 2.69 10.90 1.33
CA THR A 43 3.93 11.65 1.50
C THR A 43 5.12 10.82 1.04
N PHE A 44 6.20 11.47 0.60
CA PHE A 44 7.46 10.80 0.29
C PHE A 44 8.45 11.04 1.43
N ASP A 45 9.08 9.98 1.90
CA ASP A 45 10.14 10.04 2.91
C ASP A 45 11.49 9.83 2.23
N GLU A 46 12.31 10.88 2.20
CA GLU A 46 13.64 10.86 1.60
C GLU A 46 14.61 9.92 2.34
N GLY A 47 14.41 9.70 3.65
CA GLY A 47 15.27 8.85 4.46
C GLY A 47 15.11 7.36 4.14
N THR A 48 13.88 6.95 3.84
CA THR A 48 13.57 5.56 3.43
C THR A 48 13.50 5.38 1.91
N GLY A 49 13.33 6.47 1.15
CA GLY A 49 13.10 6.43 -0.29
C GLY A 49 11.71 5.89 -0.65
N ARG A 50 10.72 5.99 0.25
CA ARG A 50 9.40 5.38 0.09
C ARG A 50 8.27 6.40 0.16
N PHE A 51 7.20 6.09 -0.56
CA PHE A 51 5.90 6.73 -0.39
C PHE A 51 5.16 6.11 0.77
N TRP A 52 4.48 6.92 1.56
CA TRP A 52 3.65 6.51 2.69
C TRP A 52 2.25 7.06 2.50
N TRP A 53 1.25 6.18 2.51
CA TRP A 53 -0.16 6.53 2.37
C TRP A 53 -0.87 6.29 3.70
N PHE A 54 -1.34 7.39 4.28
CA PHE A 54 -2.19 7.38 5.48
C PHE A 54 -3.61 7.72 5.07
N GLY A 55 -4.60 6.98 5.59
CA GLY A 55 -6.00 7.24 5.31
C GLY A 55 -6.93 6.54 6.28
N GLU A 56 -8.20 6.92 6.26
CA GLU A 56 -9.23 6.30 7.09
C GLU A 56 -9.39 4.82 6.72
N TYR A 57 -9.28 3.95 7.73
CA TYR A 57 -9.66 2.54 7.62
C TYR A 57 -11.18 2.42 7.78
N LYS A 58 -11.89 2.05 6.72
CA LYS A 58 -13.35 1.88 6.76
C LYS A 58 -13.74 0.49 7.25
N ILE A 59 -14.79 0.44 8.07
CA ILE A 59 -15.43 -0.80 8.48
C ILE A 59 -16.81 -0.85 7.84
N GLU A 60 -17.09 -1.92 7.10
CA GLU A 60 -18.39 -2.10 6.42
C GLU A 60 -19.54 -2.00 7.43
N GLY A 61 -20.57 -1.21 7.09
CA GLY A 61 -21.74 -1.01 7.93
C GLY A 61 -21.53 -0.07 9.13
N GLN A 62 -20.39 0.62 9.23
CA GLN A 62 -20.14 1.66 10.24
C GLN A 62 -19.94 3.02 9.57
N GLU A 63 -20.49 4.07 10.18
CA GLU A 63 -20.27 5.45 9.70
C GLU A 63 -18.85 5.91 10.06
N GLU A 64 -18.44 5.65 11.31
CA GLU A 64 -17.10 5.96 11.79
C GLU A 64 -16.05 4.94 11.32
N GLY A 65 -14.88 5.45 10.91
CA GLY A 65 -13.72 4.63 10.59
C GLY A 65 -13.15 3.88 11.81
N GLY A 66 -12.48 2.76 11.54
CA GLY A 66 -11.78 1.96 12.54
C GLY A 66 -10.42 2.53 12.99
N GLY A 67 -10.02 3.67 12.43
CA GLY A 67 -8.73 4.31 12.69
C GLY A 67 -8.08 4.83 11.40
N VAL A 68 -6.77 5.03 11.45
CA VAL A 68 -5.95 5.44 10.30
C VAL A 68 -5.06 4.27 9.89
N SER A 69 -5.31 3.70 8.72
CA SER A 69 -4.41 2.72 8.10
C SER A 69 -3.16 3.40 7.55
N VAL A 70 -2.06 2.65 7.48
CA VAL A 70 -0.82 3.08 6.84
C VAL A 70 -0.33 2.03 5.85
N TYR A 71 0.00 2.50 4.65
CA TYR A 71 0.64 1.71 3.60
C TYR A 71 1.92 2.39 3.14
N SER A 72 2.82 1.61 2.55
CA SER A 72 4.03 2.13 1.91
C SER A 72 4.21 1.61 0.49
N SER A 73 4.87 2.36 -0.36
CA SER A 73 5.16 1.98 -1.73
C SER A 73 6.51 2.53 -2.20
N GLU A 74 7.17 1.82 -3.10
CA GLU A 74 8.34 2.34 -3.84
C GLU A 74 7.93 2.96 -5.19
N ASP A 75 6.75 2.59 -5.71
CA ASP A 75 6.36 2.81 -7.10
C ASP A 75 4.96 3.42 -7.28
N LEU A 76 4.30 3.80 -6.18
CA LEU A 76 2.91 4.31 -6.09
C LEU A 76 1.82 3.34 -6.55
N ALA A 77 2.19 2.14 -7.02
CA ALA A 77 1.26 1.15 -7.56
C ALA A 77 1.15 -0.09 -6.69
N THR A 78 2.23 -0.44 -5.99
CA THR A 78 2.35 -1.61 -5.11
C THR A 78 2.37 -1.15 -3.68
N TRP A 79 1.36 -1.54 -2.91
CA TRP A 79 1.20 -1.06 -1.54
C TRP A 79 1.43 -2.21 -0.56
N GLU A 80 2.35 -2.00 0.38
CA GLU A 80 2.58 -2.87 1.53
C GLU A 80 1.82 -2.30 2.73
N SER A 81 1.06 -3.13 3.43
CA SER A 81 0.31 -2.74 4.62
C SER A 81 1.20 -2.73 5.86
N HIS A 82 1.08 -1.68 6.68
CA HIS A 82 1.72 -1.58 8.00
C HIS A 82 0.68 -1.58 9.14
N GLY A 83 -0.57 -1.91 8.82
CA GLY A 83 -1.68 -1.92 9.78
C GLY A 83 -2.20 -0.51 10.09
N LEU A 84 -2.56 -0.26 11.35
CA LEU A 84 -3.10 1.02 11.79
C LEU A 84 -2.00 1.89 12.39
N ALA A 85 -1.78 3.07 11.81
CA ALA A 85 -0.96 4.13 12.41
C ALA A 85 -1.65 4.75 13.64
N LEU A 86 -2.99 4.74 13.65
CA LEU A 86 -3.80 5.17 14.77
C LEU A 86 -5.03 4.27 14.90
N GLY A 87 -5.21 3.62 16.05
CA GLY A 87 -6.38 2.80 16.34
C GLY A 87 -7.58 3.61 16.83
N ARG A 88 -8.78 3.04 16.71
CA ARG A 88 -9.99 3.57 17.36
C ARG A 88 -9.83 3.57 18.89
N VAL A 89 -10.17 4.68 19.54
CA VAL A 89 -10.36 4.72 20.99
C VAL A 89 -11.74 4.14 21.32
N ILE A 90 -11.77 2.98 21.97
CA ILE A 90 -13.01 2.25 22.29
C ILE A 90 -13.60 2.58 23.67
N ASN A 91 -12.95 3.43 24.48
CA ASN A 91 -13.36 3.75 25.86
C ASN A 91 -13.16 5.22 26.25
N ALA A 92 -13.58 6.14 25.39
CA ALA A 92 -13.87 7.50 25.83
C ALA A 92 -15.35 7.75 25.58
N LEU A 93 -16.03 8.34 26.54
CA LEU A 93 -17.37 8.93 26.38
C LEU A 93 -17.35 10.13 25.39
N SER A 94 -16.47 10.12 24.38
CA SER A 94 -16.16 11.26 23.54
C SER A 94 -17.01 11.23 22.28
N ARG A 95 -18.13 11.94 22.34
CA ARG A 95 -18.83 12.48 21.17
C ARG A 95 -18.04 13.66 20.54
N ASP A 96 -16.73 13.72 20.75
CA ASP A 96 -15.93 14.93 20.56
C ASP A 96 -15.05 14.92 19.29
N VAL A 97 -15.21 13.91 18.43
CA VAL A 97 -14.62 13.91 17.08
C VAL A 97 -15.70 13.58 16.07
N MET A 98 -16.76 14.39 16.05
CA MET A 98 -17.69 14.42 14.93
C MET A 98 -17.59 15.81 14.29
N TRP A 99 -17.34 15.80 12.98
CA TRP A 99 -17.53 16.94 12.12
C TRP A 99 -18.91 17.57 12.41
N TYR A 100 -18.92 18.91 12.51
CA TYR A 100 -20.04 19.86 12.74
C TYR A 100 -21.47 19.29 12.82
#